data_AF-S4RWW0-F1
#
_entry.id   AF-S4RWW0-F1
#
_cell.length_a   1.000
_cell.length_b   1.000
_cell.length_c   1.000
_cell.angle_alpha   90.00
_cell.angle_beta   90.00
_cell.angle_gamma   90.00
#
_symmetry.space_group_name_H-M   'P 1'
#
loop_
_entity.id
_entity.type
_entity.pdbx_description
1 polymer ?
#
loop_
_entity_poly.entity_id
_entity_poly.type
_entity_poly.pdbx_seq_one_letter_code
_entity_poly.pdbx_strand_id
1 'polypeptide(L)'
;IECMDDFQPYPEAMDVWNPINKQRRGWYLDLMAPNEKGPTYAWLDPSRLYCNKEALRDCVEDLVGPFLNDSIDIVAGIDGMGFILGTAVAYRLHKGFLAIRKAGHLCVKTISQNYTDYSGKNKELEVRTDVIKPGER
;
A
#
# COMPACT_ATOMS: atom_id res chain seq x y z
N ILE A 1 -22.43 5.00 5.63
CA ILE A 1 -21.53 4.17 4.79
C ILE A 1 -22.32 2.91 4.56
N GLU A 2 -23.05 2.85 3.46
CA GLU A 2 -23.87 1.67 3.12
C GLU A 2 -22.94 0.47 2.95
N CYS A 3 -23.27 -0.61 3.65
CA CYS A 3 -22.62 -1.90 3.46
C CYS A 3 -22.78 -2.30 1.99
N MET A 4 -21.64 -2.46 1.31
CA MET A 4 -21.53 -3.03 -0.02
C MET A 4 -21.85 -4.54 0.06
N ASP A 5 -23.14 -4.86 0.19
CA ASP A 5 -23.62 -6.25 0.22
C ASP A 5 -23.79 -6.87 -1.17
N ASP A 6 -23.61 -6.09 -2.24
CA ASP A 6 -23.63 -6.59 -3.63
C ASP A 6 -22.22 -6.69 -4.24
N PHE A 7 -21.41 -7.65 -3.76
CA PHE A 7 -20.24 -8.08 -4.51
C PHE A 7 -20.63 -9.24 -5.42
N GLN A 8 -20.94 -8.95 -6.69
CA GLN A 8 -21.05 -9.95 -7.75
C GLN A 8 -19.79 -10.85 -7.74
N PRO A 9 -19.91 -12.16 -8.07
CA PRO A 9 -18.74 -13.00 -8.27
C PRO A 9 -17.80 -12.30 -9.26
N TYR A 10 -16.53 -12.15 -8.87
CA TYR A 10 -15.53 -11.51 -9.72
C TYR A 10 -15.57 -12.20 -11.07
N PRO A 11 -15.85 -11.47 -12.18
CA PRO A 11 -15.96 -12.10 -13.48
C PRO A 11 -14.63 -12.80 -13.76
N GLU A 12 -14.70 -14.07 -14.16
CA GLU A 12 -13.56 -14.85 -14.58
C GLU A 12 -12.77 -14.02 -15.60
N ALA A 13 -11.60 -13.53 -15.16
CA ALA A 13 -10.69 -12.66 -15.89
C ALA A 13 -11.25 -11.30 -16.37
N MET A 14 -11.39 -10.33 -15.47
CA MET A 14 -11.18 -8.92 -15.87
C MET A 14 -9.82 -8.80 -16.58
N ASP A 15 -9.79 -8.39 -17.85
CA ASP A 15 -8.54 -8.22 -18.61
C ASP A 15 -7.74 -7.06 -18.01
N VAL A 16 -6.60 -7.39 -17.39
CA VAL A 16 -5.67 -6.41 -16.80
C VAL A 16 -5.22 -5.42 -17.86
N TRP A 17 -5.11 -5.84 -19.11
CA TRP A 17 -4.57 -5.04 -20.20
C TRP A 17 -5.66 -4.21 -20.91
N ASN A 18 -6.93 -4.61 -20.78
CA ASN A 18 -8.09 -3.93 -21.35
C ASN A 18 -9.23 -3.69 -20.33
N PRO A 19 -9.02 -2.80 -19.34
CA PRO A 19 -10.01 -2.49 -18.31
C PRO A 19 -11.16 -1.64 -18.87
N ILE A 20 -12.39 -1.95 -18.44
CA ILE A 20 -13.63 -1.44 -19.02
C ILE A 20 -13.95 0.01 -18.60
N ASN A 21 -13.36 0.51 -17.50
CA ASN A 21 -13.75 1.77 -16.83
C ASN A 21 -12.62 2.81 -16.67
N LYS A 22 -11.65 2.90 -17.60
CA LYS A 22 -10.48 3.83 -17.47
C LYS A 22 -10.83 5.30 -17.25
N GLN A 23 -12.04 5.72 -17.61
CA GLN A 23 -12.49 7.11 -17.50
C GLN A 23 -12.86 7.49 -16.05
N ARG A 24 -13.04 6.51 -15.16
CA ARG A 24 -13.39 6.73 -13.75
C ARG A 24 -12.12 6.97 -12.93
N ARG A 25 -12.14 7.96 -12.03
CA ARG A 25 -11.08 8.09 -11.01
C ARG A 25 -11.03 6.83 -10.15
N GLY A 26 -9.83 6.31 -9.89
CA GLY A 26 -9.68 5.06 -9.16
C GLY A 26 -10.09 3.82 -9.95
N TRP A 27 -10.17 3.87 -11.29
CA TRP A 27 -10.47 2.71 -12.14
C TRP A 27 -9.56 1.51 -11.86
N TYR A 28 -8.31 1.79 -11.47
CA TYR A 28 -7.31 0.78 -11.15
C TYR A 28 -7.69 -0.08 -9.94
N LEU A 29 -8.59 0.38 -9.06
CA LEU A 29 -9.07 -0.39 -7.91
C LEU A 29 -9.81 -1.66 -8.36
N ASP A 30 -10.43 -1.62 -9.54
CA ASP A 30 -11.11 -2.77 -10.14
C ASP A 30 -10.12 -3.86 -10.57
N LEU A 31 -8.81 -3.55 -10.65
CA LEU A 31 -7.75 -4.51 -10.96
C LEU A 31 -7.17 -5.22 -9.73
N MET A 32 -7.51 -4.81 -8.51
CA MET A 32 -7.08 -5.55 -7.31
C MET A 32 -7.77 -6.93 -7.34
N ALA A 33 -6.99 -8.02 -7.35
CA ALA A 33 -7.51 -9.37 -7.57
C ALA A 33 -8.54 -9.76 -6.49
N PRO A 34 -9.50 -10.67 -6.79
CA PRO A 34 -10.60 -10.97 -5.89
C PRO A 34 -10.17 -11.33 -4.49
N ASN A 35 -10.92 -10.75 -3.55
CA ASN A 35 -10.91 -11.14 -2.15
C ASN A 35 -11.32 -12.60 -1.98
N GLU A 36 -10.46 -13.43 -1.39
CA GLU A 36 -11.02 -14.45 -0.52
C GLU A 36 -11.65 -13.70 0.67
N LYS A 37 -12.98 -13.74 0.80
CA LYS A 37 -13.65 -13.25 2.01
C LYS A 37 -13.63 -14.38 3.03
N GLY A 38 -12.76 -14.28 4.02
CA GLY A 38 -13.01 -14.95 5.29
C GLY A 38 -14.12 -14.20 6.06
N PRO A 39 -14.81 -14.82 7.02
CA PRO A 39 -15.87 -14.17 7.80
C PRO A 39 -15.39 -12.96 8.61
N THR A 40 -14.07 -12.73 8.67
CA THR A 40 -13.46 -11.72 9.53
C THR A 40 -12.61 -10.70 8.74
N TYR A 41 -12.06 -11.07 7.57
CA TYR A 41 -11.19 -10.19 6.76
C TYR A 41 -11.37 -10.45 5.26
N ALA A 42 -11.37 -9.38 4.47
CA ALA A 42 -11.33 -9.42 3.02
C ALA A 42 -9.87 -9.25 2.54
N TRP A 43 -9.40 -10.16 1.68
CA TRP A 43 -8.03 -10.15 1.16
C TRP A 43 -7.94 -9.46 -0.20
N LEU A 44 -7.82 -8.13 -0.24
CA LEU A 44 -7.55 -7.44 -1.51
C LEU A 44 -6.09 -7.67 -1.89
N ASP A 45 -5.85 -8.29 -3.05
CA ASP A 45 -4.49 -8.44 -3.59
C ASP A 45 -4.21 -7.35 -4.65
N PRO A 46 -3.42 -6.32 -4.32
CA PRO A 46 -3.09 -5.24 -5.25
C PRO A 46 -2.02 -5.67 -6.27
N SER A 47 -1.43 -6.86 -6.17
CA SER A 47 -0.33 -7.31 -7.04
C SER A 47 -0.69 -7.23 -8.54
N ARG A 48 -1.95 -7.52 -8.86
CA ARG A 48 -2.46 -7.49 -10.24
C ARG A 48 -2.57 -6.07 -10.80
N LEU A 49 -2.91 -5.08 -9.96
CA LEU A 49 -2.88 -3.65 -10.33
C LEU A 49 -1.45 -3.26 -10.72
N TYR A 50 -0.45 -3.68 -9.95
CA TYR A 50 0.94 -3.31 -10.17
C TYR A 50 1.48 -3.76 -11.54
N CYS A 51 0.92 -4.85 -12.10
CA CYS A 51 1.29 -5.35 -13.43
C CYS A 51 0.84 -4.44 -14.58
N ASN A 52 -0.20 -3.61 -14.39
CA ASN A 52 -0.63 -2.64 -15.40
C ASN A 52 0.07 -1.29 -15.18
N LYS A 53 0.88 -0.87 -16.15
CA LYS A 53 1.68 0.37 -16.10
C LYS A 53 0.84 1.63 -15.86
N GLU A 54 -0.35 1.71 -16.44
CA GLU A 54 -1.24 2.88 -16.31
C GLU A 54 -1.94 2.83 -14.94
N ALA A 55 -2.34 1.65 -14.49
CA ALA A 55 -2.98 1.46 -13.19
C ALA A 55 -2.04 1.82 -12.04
N LEU A 56 -0.79 1.32 -12.09
CA LEU A 56 0.24 1.66 -11.10
C LEU A 56 0.53 3.16 -11.11
N ARG A 57 0.72 3.76 -12.29
CA ARG A 57 0.96 5.21 -12.43
C ARG A 57 -0.18 6.00 -11.82
N ASP A 58 -1.42 5.77 -12.26
CA ASP A 58 -2.58 6.54 -11.84
C ASP A 58 -2.83 6.37 -10.33
N CYS A 59 -2.60 5.16 -9.79
CA CYS A 59 -2.66 4.91 -8.35
C CYS A 59 -1.62 5.72 -7.57
N VAL A 60 -0.38 5.78 -8.06
CA VAL A 60 0.68 6.58 -7.41
C VAL A 60 0.38 8.08 -7.51
N GLU A 61 -0.10 8.57 -8.66
CA GLU A 61 -0.50 9.98 -8.79
C GLU A 61 -1.66 10.34 -7.85
N ASP A 62 -2.66 9.47 -7.71
CA ASP A 62 -3.76 9.67 -6.78
C ASP A 62 -3.30 9.62 -5.31
N LEU A 63 -2.32 8.78 -4.97
CA LEU A 63 -1.71 8.73 -3.63
C LEU A 63 -0.89 9.98 -3.31
N VAL A 64 -0.17 10.52 -4.30
CA VAL A 64 0.69 11.69 -4.14
C VAL A 64 -0.12 12.99 -4.13
N GLY A 65 -1.22 13.06 -4.88
CA GLY A 65 -2.01 14.27 -5.12
C GLY A 65 -2.29 15.13 -3.86
N PRO A 66 -2.75 14.55 -2.74
CA PRO A 66 -3.00 15.30 -1.51
C PRO A 66 -1.77 15.97 -0.89
N PHE A 67 -0.57 15.47 -1.17
CA PHE A 67 0.67 15.85 -0.51
C PHE A 67 1.61 16.70 -1.39
N LEU A 68 1.18 17.10 -2.59
CA LEU A 68 2.03 17.84 -3.53
C LEU A 68 2.53 19.19 -2.99
N ASN A 69 1.78 19.79 -2.04
CA ASN A 69 2.14 21.06 -1.40
C ASN A 69 2.68 20.87 0.02
N ASP A 70 2.84 19.63 0.47
CA ASP A 70 3.30 19.32 1.82
C ASP A 70 4.82 19.22 1.85
N SER A 71 5.42 19.68 2.95
CA SER A 71 6.84 19.50 3.22
C SER A 71 7.09 18.09 3.78
N ILE A 72 7.11 17.09 2.89
CA ILE A 72 7.50 15.72 3.25
C ILE A 72 9.02 15.62 3.24
N ASP A 73 9.61 15.04 4.28
CA ASP A 73 11.05 14.79 4.36
C ASP A 73 11.40 13.37 3.91
N ILE A 74 10.55 12.40 4.28
CA ILE A 74 10.78 10.97 4.03
C ILE A 74 9.45 10.22 3.88
N VAL A 75 9.42 9.17 3.07
CA VAL A 75 8.25 8.31 2.93
C VAL A 75 8.50 6.98 3.61
N ALA A 76 7.63 6.58 4.54
CA ALA A 76 7.72 5.28 5.20
C ALA A 76 6.77 4.28 4.56
N GLY A 77 7.25 3.06 4.30
CA GLY A 77 6.43 1.94 3.84
C GLY A 77 6.45 0.79 4.83
N ILE A 78 5.29 0.17 5.08
CA ILE A 78 5.12 -0.91 6.05
C ILE A 78 5.08 -2.26 5.31
N ASP A 79 6.10 -3.08 5.55
CA ASP A 79 6.26 -4.44 5.04
C ASP A 79 6.14 -4.58 3.50
N GLY A 80 6.23 -5.79 2.98
CA GLY A 80 6.40 -6.07 1.55
C GLY A 80 5.40 -5.36 0.61
N MET A 81 4.10 -5.38 0.93
CA MET A 81 3.09 -4.73 0.08
C MET A 81 3.14 -3.20 0.17
N GLY A 82 3.48 -2.65 1.34
CA GLY A 82 3.65 -1.21 1.52
C GLY A 82 4.91 -0.66 0.85
N PHE A 83 5.93 -1.50 0.65
CA PHE A 83 7.19 -1.08 0.02
C PHE A 83 7.01 -0.71 -1.45
N ILE A 84 6.15 -1.42 -2.18
CA ILE A 84 5.95 -1.20 -3.62
C ILE A 84 5.40 0.21 -3.86
N LEU A 85 4.25 0.52 -3.27
CA LEU A 85 3.63 1.84 -3.40
C LEU A 85 4.41 2.93 -2.66
N GLY A 86 4.92 2.64 -1.46
CA GLY A 86 5.70 3.60 -0.68
C GLY A 86 6.98 4.04 -1.39
N THR A 87 7.70 3.11 -2.04
CA THR A 87 8.90 3.46 -2.83
C THR A 87 8.54 4.25 -4.07
N ALA A 88 7.44 3.90 -4.76
CA ALA A 88 6.97 4.65 -5.93
C ALA A 88 6.56 6.08 -5.57
N VAL A 89 5.86 6.27 -4.45
CA VAL A 89 5.51 7.58 -3.89
C VAL A 89 6.77 8.37 -3.50
N ALA A 90 7.72 7.74 -2.79
CA ALA A 90 9.00 8.36 -2.44
C ALA A 90 9.76 8.85 -3.67
N TYR A 91 9.86 8.01 -4.70
CA TYR A 91 10.48 8.36 -5.97
C TYR A 91 9.76 9.53 -6.64
N ARG A 92 8.43 9.50 -6.69
CA ARG A 92 7.59 10.53 -7.32
C ARG A 92 7.65 11.89 -6.60
N LEU A 93 7.88 11.89 -5.29
CA LEU A 93 8.06 13.09 -4.46
C LEU A 93 9.53 13.53 -4.33
N HIS A 94 10.47 12.79 -4.92
CA HIS A 94 11.91 12.99 -4.77
C HIS A 94 12.39 12.95 -3.30
N LYS A 95 11.91 11.97 -2.53
CA LYS A 95 12.23 11.78 -1.11
C LYS A 95 12.90 10.44 -0.84
N GLY A 96 13.52 10.35 0.34
CA GLY A 96 14.03 9.08 0.86
C GLY A 96 12.90 8.11 1.20
N PHE A 97 13.24 6.82 1.33
CA PHE A 97 12.31 5.77 1.73
C PHE A 97 12.77 5.09 3.03
N LEU A 98 11.85 4.96 3.98
CA LEU A 98 12.07 4.30 5.27
C LEU A 98 11.27 3.00 5.35
N ALA A 99 11.97 1.87 5.37
CA ALA A 99 11.33 0.58 5.54
C ALA A 99 10.96 0.32 7.02
N ILE A 100 9.67 0.09 7.26
CA ILE A 100 9.15 -0.45 8.52
C ILE A 100 8.90 -1.95 8.30
N ARG A 101 9.52 -2.79 9.12
CA ARG A 101 9.63 -4.24 8.90
C ARG A 101 9.00 -5.01 10.04
N LYS A 102 8.59 -6.26 9.79
CA LYS A 102 8.33 -7.22 10.87
C LYS A 102 9.60 -7.44 11.69
N ALA A 103 9.47 -7.58 13.00
CA ALA A 103 10.59 -7.81 13.91
C ALA A 103 11.54 -8.93 13.43
N GLY A 104 12.84 -8.72 13.64
CA GLY A 104 13.88 -9.69 13.33
C GLY A 104 14.38 -9.71 11.88
N HIS A 105 13.98 -8.75 11.04
CA HIS A 105 14.43 -8.64 9.64
C HIS A 105 15.49 -7.55 9.42
N LEU A 106 15.63 -6.60 10.35
CA LEU A 106 16.63 -5.55 10.32
C LEU A 106 17.85 -5.94 11.15
N CYS A 107 19.01 -6.06 10.52
CA CYS A 107 20.29 -6.41 11.17
C CYS A 107 21.00 -5.17 11.76
N VAL A 108 20.26 -4.17 12.23
CA VAL A 108 20.79 -2.89 12.73
C VAL A 108 20.08 -2.49 14.03
N LYS A 109 20.50 -1.39 14.66
CA LYS A 109 19.79 -0.85 15.83
C LYS A 109 18.40 -0.35 15.45
N THR A 110 17.38 -0.94 16.06
CA THR A 110 15.98 -0.63 15.82
C THR A 110 15.28 -0.09 17.06
N ILE A 111 14.14 0.56 16.84
CA ILE A 111 13.05 0.64 17.82
C ILE A 111 11.92 -0.26 17.33
N SER A 112 11.12 -0.77 18.26
CA SER A 112 10.01 -1.63 17.94
C SER A 112 8.70 -1.14 18.54
N GLN A 113 7.60 -1.53 17.89
CA GLN A 113 6.25 -1.22 18.32
C GLN A 113 5.38 -2.47 18.18
N ASN A 114 4.78 -2.88 19.29
CA ASN A 114 3.79 -3.94 19.30
C ASN A 114 2.45 -3.44 18.74
N TYR A 115 1.78 -4.30 17.99
CA TYR A 115 0.42 -4.09 17.50
C TYR A 115 -0.31 -5.43 17.46
N THR A 116 -1.64 -5.37 17.54
CA THR A 116 -2.49 -6.54 17.27
C THR A 116 -2.88 -6.49 15.81
N ASP A 117 -2.50 -7.51 15.04
CA ASP A 117 -2.88 -7.60 13.64
C ASP A 117 -4.37 -7.86 13.49
N TYR A 118 -4.84 -7.81 12.25
CA TYR A 118 -6.25 -8.04 11.95
C TYR A 118 -6.72 -9.37 12.53
N SER A 119 -5.91 -10.45 12.46
CA SER A 119 -6.21 -11.79 12.99
C SER A 119 -6.24 -11.90 14.52
N GLY A 120 -6.08 -10.80 15.25
CA GLY A 120 -6.04 -10.78 16.71
C GLY A 120 -4.70 -11.25 17.31
N LYS A 121 -3.67 -11.45 16.48
CA LYS A 121 -2.37 -11.89 16.94
C LYS A 121 -1.49 -10.69 17.27
N ASN A 122 -0.80 -10.76 18.40
CA ASN A 122 0.23 -9.79 18.72
C ASN A 122 1.42 -9.98 17.76
N LYS A 123 1.80 -8.87 17.14
CA LYS A 123 2.90 -8.74 16.19
C LYS A 123 3.74 -7.54 16.60
N GLU A 124 4.94 -7.49 16.04
CA GLU A 124 5.89 -6.43 16.32
C GLU A 124 6.47 -5.93 15.00
N LEU A 125 6.46 -4.60 14.85
CA LEU A 125 7.15 -3.91 13.77
C LEU A 125 8.40 -3.24 14.31
N GLU A 126 9.41 -3.13 13.47
CA GLU A 126 10.69 -2.50 13.77
C GLU A 126 11.06 -1.49 12.68
N VAL A 127 11.77 -0.44 13.10
CA VAL A 127 12.34 0.56 12.21
C VAL A 127 13.74 0.92 12.70
N ARG A 128 14.66 1.12 11.76
CA ARG A 128 16.02 1.57 12.06
C ARG A 128 16.01 3.00 12.60
N THR A 129 16.96 3.32 13.48
CA THR A 129 16.98 4.61 14.20
C THR A 129 18.07 5.58 13.75
N ASP A 130 19.05 5.10 13.00
CA ASP A 130 20.26 5.85 12.66
C ASP A 130 20.10 6.82 11.47
N VAL A 131 18.93 6.82 10.82
CA VAL A 131 18.66 7.63 9.62
C VAL A 131 17.58 8.70 9.83
N ILE A 132 16.82 8.63 10.93
CA ILE A 132 15.71 9.56 11.20
C ILE A 132 16.25 10.74 12.02
N LYS A 133 16.05 11.96 11.53
CA LYS A 133 16.48 13.18 12.22
C LYS A 133 15.34 13.76 13.06
N PRO A 134 15.65 14.41 14.20
CA PRO A 134 14.65 15.15 14.95
C PRO A 134 13.94 16.19 14.07
N GLY A 135 12.61 16.13 14.03
CA GLY A 135 11.78 17.07 13.28
C GLY A 135 11.39 16.63 11.86
N GLU A 136 11.92 15.50 11.35
CA GLU A 136 11.46 14.94 10.07
C GLU A 136 9.97 14.58 10.12
N ARG A 137 9.27 14.87 9.01
CA ARG A 137 7.82 14.66 8.85
C ARG A 137 7.46 13.96 7.54
#